data_AF-B2IAA0-F1
#
_entry.id   AF-B2IAA0-F1
#
_cell.length_a   1.000
_cell.length_b   1.000
_cell.length_c   1.000
_cell.angle_alpha   90.00
_cell.angle_beta   90.00
_cell.angle_gamma   90.00
#
_symmetry.space_group_name_H-M   'P 1'
#
loop_
_entity.id
_entity.type
_entity.pdbx_description
1 polymer ?
#
loop_
_entity_poly.entity_id
_entity_poly.type
_entity_poly.pdbx_seq_one_letter_code
_entity_poly.pdbx_strand_id
1 'polypeptide(L)'
;MHLMPILIVFWLGTSQALAVEVCELPPVNGSSAAAQAIVRTACEEHRLWGQSFINRHGRIAKLGITESESDTLADQKSIAWQQVALYWRESSTLAMTGSAPGSSSCAALDNSRNTANDCRAFLLDTPWSAAFISWVMTRVGLAGFSVSPSHITYIRASYLDASSPYRFTDPGIEKPKAGDLLCRIRGRPPVGYAGLRAALDAGRTEDWLSHCDIVVAANVNGDRTLHMIGGNVSNTVMMRKLPLDRKGRLQLSRLQPNQDQECTPAQENNCNSNRGDWAALLKLRPDVALAPPDSQTDTPLPVAQCCTNEYTLCLQFPAQEID
;
A
#
# COMPACT_ATOMS: atom_id res chain seq x y z
N MET A 1 26.60 2.16 72.68
CA MET A 1 25.43 2.30 71.78
C MET A 1 25.79 3.24 70.64
N HIS A 2 26.21 2.70 69.50
CA HIS A 2 26.31 3.46 68.25
C HIS A 2 25.45 2.74 67.21
N LEU A 3 24.37 3.40 66.80
CA LEU A 3 23.48 2.96 65.71
C LEU A 3 24.06 3.46 64.39
N MET A 4 24.46 2.54 63.49
CA MET A 4 24.71 2.87 62.08
C MET A 4 23.38 2.93 61.32
N PRO A 5 23.11 3.97 60.53
CA PRO A 5 21.98 3.99 59.63
C PRO A 5 22.29 3.16 58.36
N ILE A 6 21.46 2.15 58.10
CA ILE A 6 21.48 1.38 56.84
C ILE A 6 20.78 2.23 55.77
N LEU A 7 21.55 2.71 54.80
CA LEU A 7 21.05 3.40 53.62
C LEU A 7 20.55 2.37 52.60
N ILE A 8 19.23 2.22 52.47
CA ILE A 8 18.62 1.36 51.45
C ILE A 8 18.54 2.16 50.14
N VAL A 9 19.40 1.82 49.18
CA VAL A 9 19.34 2.36 47.82
C VAL A 9 18.30 1.57 47.02
N PHE A 10 17.15 2.18 46.75
CA PHE A 10 16.17 1.63 45.81
C PHE A 10 16.67 1.83 44.38
N TRP A 11 17.12 0.75 43.76
CA TRP A 11 17.32 0.69 42.31
C TRP A 11 15.95 0.66 41.62
N LEU A 12 15.49 1.83 41.16
CA LEU A 12 14.39 1.92 40.20
C LEU A 12 14.92 1.43 38.85
N GLY A 13 14.78 0.13 38.59
CA GLY A 13 15.00 -0.43 37.26
C GLY A 13 14.02 0.20 36.29
N THR A 14 14.51 1.03 35.38
CA THR A 14 13.73 1.52 34.24
C THR A 14 13.49 0.35 33.29
N SER A 15 12.36 -0.34 33.43
CA SER A 15 11.88 -1.24 32.38
C SER A 15 11.62 -0.40 31.15
N GLN A 16 12.53 -0.47 30.16
CA GLN A 16 12.23 0.04 28.83
C GLN A 16 11.04 -0.77 28.32
N ALA A 17 9.86 -0.14 28.24
CA ALA A 17 8.73 -0.74 27.57
C ALA A 17 9.17 -1.02 26.12
N LEU A 18 9.25 -2.30 25.76
CA LEU A 18 9.52 -2.69 24.38
C LEU A 18 8.46 -2.04 23.50
N ALA A 19 8.88 -1.19 22.57
CA ALA A 19 7.98 -0.59 21.60
C ALA A 19 7.48 -1.73 20.69
N VAL A 20 6.23 -2.15 20.88
CA VAL A 20 5.62 -3.20 20.06
C VAL A 20 5.29 -2.62 18.69
N GLU A 21 5.79 -3.26 17.64
CA GLU A 21 5.52 -2.90 16.26
C GLU A 21 4.08 -3.34 15.90
N VAL A 22 3.34 -2.50 15.17
CA VAL A 22 1.89 -2.66 15.02
C VAL A 22 1.51 -3.87 14.16
N CYS A 23 2.37 -4.25 13.22
CA CYS A 23 2.22 -5.43 12.38
C CYS A 23 2.60 -6.75 13.08
N GLU A 24 3.27 -6.68 14.23
CA GLU A 24 3.54 -7.83 15.10
C GLU A 24 2.42 -8.13 16.10
N LEU A 25 1.43 -7.24 16.21
CA LEU A 25 0.31 -7.42 17.12
C LEU A 25 -0.61 -8.54 16.67
N PRO A 26 -1.13 -9.36 17.61
CA PRO A 26 -2.15 -10.34 17.27
C PRO A 26 -3.41 -9.62 16.74
N PRO A 27 -4.19 -10.27 15.88
CA PRO A 27 -5.44 -9.69 15.41
C PRO A 27 -6.36 -9.28 16.54
N VAL A 28 -7.07 -8.17 16.36
CA VAL A 28 -8.06 -7.72 17.32
C VAL A 28 -9.19 -8.76 17.43
N ASN A 29 -9.59 -9.09 18.65
CA ASN A 29 -10.71 -10.01 18.92
C ASN A 29 -11.97 -9.59 18.14
N GLY A 30 -12.58 -10.55 17.45
CA GLY A 30 -13.78 -10.32 16.63
C GLY A 30 -13.51 -9.71 15.24
N SER A 31 -12.25 -9.61 14.80
CA SER A 31 -11.92 -9.32 13.41
C SER A 31 -12.30 -10.49 12.49
N SER A 32 -12.87 -10.18 11.32
CA SER A 32 -13.22 -11.20 10.32
C SER A 32 -11.96 -11.83 9.72
N ALA A 33 -12.06 -13.07 9.22
CA ALA A 33 -10.94 -13.75 8.57
C ALA A 33 -10.35 -12.92 7.40
N ALA A 34 -11.21 -12.24 6.65
CA ALA A 34 -10.81 -11.32 5.59
C ALA A 34 -9.98 -10.14 6.12
N ALA A 35 -10.43 -9.47 7.19
CA ALA A 35 -9.67 -8.39 7.80
C ALA A 35 -8.28 -8.86 8.26
N GLN A 36 -8.20 -10.03 8.90
CA GLN A 36 -6.94 -10.60 9.36
C GLN A 36 -5.99 -10.91 8.19
N ALA A 37 -6.50 -11.48 7.11
CA ALA A 37 -5.71 -11.80 5.93
C ALA A 37 -5.18 -10.54 5.24
N ILE A 38 -6.03 -9.53 5.02
CA ILE A 38 -5.66 -8.25 4.41
C ILE A 38 -4.55 -7.57 5.21
N VAL A 39 -4.73 -7.48 6.53
CA VAL A 39 -3.76 -6.85 7.44
C VAL A 39 -2.43 -7.58 7.41
N ARG A 40 -2.45 -8.91 7.51
CA ARG A 40 -1.24 -9.75 7.46
C ARG A 40 -0.48 -9.52 6.16
N THR A 41 -1.14 -9.62 5.00
CA THR A 41 -0.49 -9.43 3.70
C THR A 41 0.09 -8.01 3.54
N ALA A 42 -0.64 -6.97 3.95
CA ALA A 42 -0.13 -5.60 3.89
C ALA A 42 1.09 -5.39 4.80
N CYS A 43 1.05 -5.97 6.00
CA CYS A 43 2.14 -5.92 6.97
C CYS A 43 3.38 -6.70 6.52
N GLU A 44 3.20 -7.87 5.89
CA GLU A 44 4.28 -8.66 5.29
C GLU A 44 5.03 -7.86 4.22
N GLU A 45 4.30 -7.21 3.30
CA GLU A 45 4.92 -6.34 2.28
C GLU A 45 5.61 -5.14 2.90
N HIS A 46 4.98 -4.46 3.87
CA HIS A 46 5.62 -3.33 4.54
C HIS A 46 6.94 -3.72 5.22
N ARG A 47 7.01 -4.93 5.81
CA ARG A 47 8.26 -5.47 6.36
C ARG A 47 9.27 -5.80 5.27
N LEU A 48 8.82 -6.39 4.17
CA LEU A 48 9.65 -6.68 3.00
C LEU A 48 10.31 -5.41 2.44
N TRP A 49 9.57 -4.31 2.39
CA TRP A 49 10.03 -2.98 1.97
C TRP A 49 10.80 -2.19 3.04
N GLY A 50 11.22 -2.84 4.13
CA GLY A 50 12.11 -2.25 5.13
C GLY A 50 11.43 -1.26 6.08
N GLN A 51 10.11 -1.33 6.25
CA GLN A 51 9.36 -0.59 7.27
C GLN A 51 9.43 0.95 7.16
N SER A 52 9.40 1.50 5.94
CA SER A 52 9.34 2.95 5.70
C SER A 52 8.07 3.57 6.31
N PHE A 53 8.16 4.69 7.04
CA PHE A 53 6.96 5.27 7.65
C PHE A 53 6.91 6.80 7.72
N ILE A 54 5.69 7.32 7.63
CA ILE A 54 5.31 8.71 7.91
C ILE A 54 4.77 8.78 9.34
N ASN A 55 5.39 9.62 10.17
CA ASN A 55 4.99 9.79 11.55
C ASN A 55 3.70 10.63 11.69
N ARG A 56 3.19 10.79 12.91
CA ARG A 56 1.94 11.52 13.19
C ARG A 56 1.96 13.00 12.80
N HIS A 57 3.15 13.59 12.68
CA HIS A 57 3.34 14.97 12.26
C HIS A 57 3.42 15.12 10.74
N GLY A 58 3.36 14.02 9.97
CA GLY A 58 3.42 14.04 8.52
C GLY A 58 4.83 14.05 7.94
N ARG A 59 5.87 13.82 8.76
CA ARG A 59 7.25 13.70 8.28
C ARG A 59 7.54 12.24 7.91
N ILE A 60 8.19 12.03 6.77
CA ILE A 60 8.80 10.75 6.43
C ILE A 60 9.95 10.55 7.42
N ALA A 61 9.75 9.67 8.40
CA ALA A 61 10.72 9.42 9.47
C ALA A 61 11.71 8.31 9.10
N LYS A 62 11.32 7.44 8.16
CA LYS A 62 12.17 6.44 7.53
C LYS A 62 11.72 6.25 6.08
N LEU A 63 12.67 6.30 5.16
CA LEU A 63 12.50 5.92 3.76
C LEU A 63 13.57 4.90 3.42
N GLY A 64 13.15 3.74 2.96
CA GLY A 64 14.01 2.69 2.44
C GLY A 64 14.02 2.68 0.92
N ILE A 65 14.11 1.47 0.37
CA ILE A 65 14.17 1.19 -1.06
C ILE A 65 12.89 1.66 -1.77
N THR A 66 13.06 2.18 -2.99
CA THR A 66 12.00 2.73 -3.83
C THR A 66 11.73 1.91 -5.11
N GLU A 67 10.56 2.14 -5.68
CA GLU A 67 9.84 1.29 -6.67
C GLU A 67 10.56 0.85 -7.93
N SER A 68 11.63 1.52 -8.32
CA SER A 68 12.36 1.23 -9.57
C SER A 68 13.82 0.90 -9.29
N GLU A 69 14.20 0.71 -8.04
CA GLU A 69 15.57 0.32 -7.66
C GLU A 69 15.86 -1.13 -8.03
N SER A 70 17.12 -1.42 -8.33
CA SER A 70 17.63 -2.78 -8.58
C SER A 70 18.16 -3.46 -7.31
N ASP A 71 18.07 -2.79 -6.17
CA ASP A 71 18.45 -3.32 -4.87
C ASP A 71 17.48 -4.41 -4.41
N THR A 72 17.99 -5.32 -3.57
CA THR A 72 17.21 -6.38 -2.96
C THR A 72 16.43 -5.86 -1.76
N LEU A 73 15.20 -6.34 -1.61
CA LEU A 73 14.33 -6.09 -0.46
C LEU A 73 14.85 -6.82 0.78
N ALA A 74 14.14 -6.68 1.91
CA ALA A 74 14.59 -7.18 3.21
C ALA A 74 14.82 -8.71 3.27
N ASP A 75 14.29 -9.47 2.31
CA ASP A 75 14.53 -10.91 2.17
C ASP A 75 15.84 -11.27 1.45
N GLN A 76 16.58 -10.26 0.96
CA GLN A 76 17.82 -10.37 0.19
C GLN A 76 17.68 -11.18 -1.11
N LYS A 77 16.45 -11.34 -1.61
CA LYS A 77 16.13 -12.16 -2.79
C LYS A 77 15.29 -11.38 -3.79
N SER A 78 14.22 -10.76 -3.31
CA SER A 78 13.29 -10.02 -4.15
C SER A 78 13.92 -8.69 -4.55
N ILE A 79 13.87 -8.35 -5.84
CA ILE A 79 14.36 -7.06 -6.34
C ILE A 79 13.20 -6.07 -6.37
N ALA A 80 13.42 -4.83 -5.91
CA ALA A 80 12.33 -3.85 -5.70
C ALA A 80 11.47 -3.60 -6.95
N TRP A 81 12.08 -3.29 -8.10
CA TRP A 81 11.31 -3.05 -9.32
C TRP A 81 10.55 -4.30 -9.80
N GLN A 82 11.11 -5.49 -9.58
CA GLN A 82 10.44 -6.75 -9.93
C GLN A 82 9.24 -7.01 -9.02
N GLN A 83 9.35 -6.64 -7.73
CA GLN A 83 8.25 -6.74 -6.78
C GLN A 83 7.09 -5.82 -7.16
N VAL A 84 7.37 -4.60 -7.63
CA VAL A 84 6.31 -3.70 -8.12
C VAL A 84 5.67 -4.25 -9.40
N ALA A 85 6.46 -4.75 -10.35
CA ALA A 85 5.94 -5.43 -11.55
C ALA A 85 5.08 -6.64 -11.20
N LEU A 86 5.41 -7.38 -10.13
CA LEU A 86 4.62 -8.49 -9.61
C LEU A 86 3.23 -8.03 -9.15
N TYR A 87 3.11 -6.90 -8.43
CA TYR A 87 1.79 -6.39 -8.03
C TYR A 87 0.89 -6.15 -9.23
N TRP A 88 1.42 -5.57 -10.30
CA TRP A 88 0.68 -5.34 -11.55
C TRP A 88 0.24 -6.65 -12.22
N ARG A 89 1.16 -7.62 -12.32
CA ARG A 89 0.92 -8.91 -12.98
C ARG A 89 -0.07 -9.78 -12.20
N GLU A 90 0.20 -10.03 -10.92
CA GLU A 90 -0.56 -10.98 -10.11
C GLU A 90 -1.97 -10.46 -9.75
N SER A 91 -2.18 -9.14 -9.79
CA SER A 91 -3.53 -8.57 -9.69
C SER A 91 -4.26 -8.51 -11.04
N SER A 92 -3.64 -8.93 -12.13
CA SER A 92 -4.16 -8.76 -13.51
C SER A 92 -4.40 -7.30 -13.93
N THR A 93 -3.99 -6.31 -13.13
CA THR A 93 -4.19 -4.89 -13.45
C THR A 93 -3.25 -4.40 -14.55
N LEU A 94 -2.14 -5.11 -14.81
CA LEU A 94 -1.23 -4.80 -15.93
C LEU A 94 -1.96 -4.86 -17.28
N ALA A 95 -2.89 -5.79 -17.46
CA ALA A 95 -3.65 -5.90 -18.71
C ALA A 95 -4.55 -4.68 -18.96
N MET A 96 -4.85 -3.91 -17.92
CA MET A 96 -5.67 -2.70 -17.98
C MET A 96 -4.83 -1.43 -18.28
N THR A 97 -3.51 -1.56 -18.43
CA THR A 97 -2.59 -0.45 -18.74
C THR A 97 -1.95 -0.58 -20.13
N GLY A 98 -2.60 -1.30 -21.05
CA GLY A 98 -2.05 -1.60 -22.38
C GLY A 98 -1.68 -0.39 -23.25
N SER A 99 -2.20 0.81 -22.95
CA SER A 99 -1.82 2.06 -23.63
C SER A 99 -0.65 2.79 -22.98
N ALA A 100 -0.23 2.39 -21.78
CA ALA A 100 0.88 3.02 -21.07
C ALA A 100 2.23 2.53 -21.65
N PRO A 101 3.14 3.45 -22.05
CA PRO A 101 4.46 3.07 -22.53
C PRO A 101 5.19 2.16 -21.54
N GLY A 102 5.83 1.10 -22.05
CA GLY A 102 6.61 0.15 -21.25
C GLY A 102 5.80 -0.90 -20.46
N SER A 103 4.47 -0.82 -20.42
CA SER A 103 3.64 -1.77 -19.64
C SER A 103 3.79 -3.22 -20.11
N SER A 104 3.88 -3.45 -21.43
CA SER A 104 4.11 -4.78 -22.01
C SER A 104 5.42 -5.40 -21.54
N SER A 105 6.46 -4.58 -21.32
CA SER A 105 7.77 -5.03 -20.85
C SER A 105 7.73 -5.53 -19.40
N CYS A 106 6.68 -5.19 -18.64
CA CYS A 106 6.46 -5.73 -17.31
C CYS A 106 5.68 -7.07 -17.31
N ALA A 107 5.17 -7.54 -18.46
CA ALA A 107 4.34 -8.76 -18.50
C ALA A 107 5.17 -10.04 -18.37
N ALA A 108 6.35 -10.07 -19.00
CA ALA A 108 7.29 -11.18 -18.93
C ALA A 108 8.72 -10.62 -18.92
N LEU A 109 9.49 -10.97 -17.89
CA LEU A 109 10.90 -10.60 -17.81
C LEU A 109 11.69 -11.62 -18.63
N ASP A 110 12.37 -11.15 -19.67
CA ASP A 110 13.19 -11.97 -20.58
C ASP A 110 14.70 -11.91 -20.24
N ASN A 111 15.04 -11.35 -19.07
CA ASN A 111 16.39 -11.02 -18.63
C ASN A 111 17.16 -10.05 -19.55
N SER A 112 16.51 -9.43 -20.54
CA SER A 112 17.13 -8.41 -21.35
C SER A 112 17.15 -7.07 -20.61
N ARG A 113 18.25 -6.32 -20.81
CA ARG A 113 18.40 -4.99 -20.23
C ARG A 113 17.34 -4.01 -20.73
N ASN A 114 16.93 -4.12 -22.00
CA ASN A 114 15.96 -3.21 -22.60
C ASN A 114 14.56 -3.43 -22.01
N THR A 115 14.09 -4.68 -21.95
CA THR A 115 12.81 -5.02 -21.31
C THR A 115 12.79 -4.58 -19.84
N ALA A 116 13.89 -4.79 -19.11
CA ALA A 116 14.01 -4.33 -17.72
C ALA A 116 13.93 -2.79 -17.61
N ASN A 117 14.62 -2.05 -18.47
CA ASN A 117 14.60 -0.58 -18.46
C ASN A 117 13.21 -0.03 -18.83
N ASP A 118 12.57 -0.59 -19.85
CA ASP A 118 11.24 -0.15 -20.29
C ASP A 118 10.18 -0.43 -19.20
N CYS A 119 10.25 -1.60 -18.55
CA CYS A 119 9.38 -1.88 -17.42
C CYS A 119 9.64 -0.91 -16.27
N ARG A 120 10.92 -0.66 -15.92
CA ARG A 120 11.29 0.29 -14.86
C ARG A 120 10.82 1.72 -15.15
N ALA A 121 10.84 2.16 -16.41
CA ALA A 121 10.27 3.44 -16.82
C ALA A 121 8.75 3.47 -16.62
N PHE A 122 8.04 2.42 -17.05
CA PHE A 122 6.60 2.29 -16.79
C PHE A 122 6.27 2.38 -15.29
N LEU A 123 7.04 1.72 -14.43
CA LEU A 123 6.83 1.72 -12.97
C LEU A 123 7.04 3.09 -12.32
N LEU A 124 7.91 3.92 -12.89
CA LEU A 124 8.15 5.30 -12.44
C LEU A 124 7.02 6.24 -12.89
N ASP A 125 6.56 6.08 -14.14
CA ASP A 125 5.59 6.98 -14.76
C ASP A 125 4.14 6.61 -14.41
N THR A 126 3.90 5.38 -13.95
CA THR A 126 2.56 4.86 -13.68
C THR A 126 2.37 4.57 -12.18
N PRO A 127 1.53 5.36 -11.47
CA PRO A 127 1.29 5.15 -10.04
C PRO A 127 0.73 3.76 -9.73
N TRP A 128 1.45 2.98 -8.94
CA TRP A 128 1.13 1.57 -8.64
C TRP A 128 0.35 1.36 -7.33
N SER A 129 -0.06 2.44 -6.66
CA SER A 129 -0.80 2.35 -5.39
C SER A 129 -2.10 1.54 -5.49
N ALA A 130 -2.83 1.66 -6.60
CA ALA A 130 -4.08 0.91 -6.80
C ALA A 130 -3.81 -0.55 -7.17
N ALA A 131 -2.76 -0.82 -7.96
CA ALA A 131 -2.30 -2.17 -8.28
C ALA A 131 -1.86 -2.92 -7.02
N PHE A 132 -1.18 -2.25 -6.07
CA PHE A 132 -0.84 -2.82 -4.77
C PHE A 132 -2.09 -3.22 -3.98
N ILE A 133 -3.10 -2.35 -3.85
CA ILE A 133 -4.35 -2.69 -3.16
C ILE A 133 -5.05 -3.85 -3.86
N SER A 134 -5.19 -3.80 -5.18
CA SER A 134 -5.76 -4.90 -5.97
C SER A 134 -5.01 -6.20 -5.73
N TRP A 135 -3.68 -6.18 -5.73
CA TRP A 135 -2.86 -7.35 -5.44
C TRP A 135 -3.11 -7.90 -4.04
N VAL A 136 -3.18 -7.05 -3.00
CA VAL A 136 -3.53 -7.52 -1.65
C VAL A 136 -4.88 -8.21 -1.64
N MET A 137 -5.91 -7.61 -2.27
CA MET A 137 -7.25 -8.18 -2.29
C MET A 137 -7.33 -9.48 -3.11
N THR A 138 -6.63 -9.57 -4.24
CA THR A 138 -6.48 -10.79 -5.03
C THR A 138 -5.75 -11.88 -4.25
N ARG A 139 -4.65 -11.53 -3.58
CA ARG A 139 -3.80 -12.46 -2.81
C ARG A 139 -4.56 -13.13 -1.67
N VAL A 140 -5.46 -12.41 -1.02
CA VAL A 140 -6.30 -12.97 0.06
C VAL A 140 -7.59 -13.62 -0.46
N GLY A 141 -7.88 -13.51 -1.76
CA GLY A 141 -9.11 -14.02 -2.36
C GLY A 141 -10.38 -13.25 -1.96
N LEU A 142 -10.31 -11.92 -1.78
CA LEU A 142 -11.47 -11.14 -1.33
C LEU A 142 -12.59 -11.13 -2.38
N ALA A 143 -13.67 -11.86 -2.13
CA ALA A 143 -14.77 -11.99 -3.07
C ALA A 143 -15.48 -10.64 -3.30
N GLY A 144 -15.83 -10.36 -4.56
CA GLY A 144 -16.56 -9.16 -4.96
C GLY A 144 -15.74 -7.86 -5.02
N PHE A 145 -14.43 -7.91 -4.74
CA PHE A 145 -13.58 -6.72 -4.88
C PHE A 145 -13.36 -6.36 -6.35
N SER A 146 -13.64 -5.10 -6.72
CA SER A 146 -13.50 -4.62 -8.10
C SER A 146 -12.05 -4.31 -8.46
N VAL A 147 -11.22 -5.31 -8.70
CA VAL A 147 -9.80 -5.18 -9.12
C VAL A 147 -9.63 -4.15 -10.25
N SER A 148 -8.67 -3.23 -10.09
CA SER A 148 -8.49 -2.08 -11.00
C SER A 148 -7.12 -1.41 -10.84
N PRO A 149 -6.57 -0.74 -11.87
CA PRO A 149 -5.43 0.15 -11.71
C PRO A 149 -5.79 1.52 -11.13
N SER A 150 -7.06 1.76 -10.74
CA SER A 150 -7.53 3.06 -10.25
C SER A 150 -8.33 2.94 -8.93
N HIS A 151 -7.97 3.76 -7.94
CA HIS A 151 -8.65 3.78 -6.64
C HIS A 151 -10.12 4.23 -6.72
N ILE A 152 -10.45 5.11 -7.67
CA ILE A 152 -11.81 5.63 -7.77
C ILE A 152 -12.80 4.54 -8.17
N THR A 153 -12.33 3.49 -8.85
CA THR A 153 -13.13 2.29 -9.17
C THR A 153 -13.66 1.64 -7.92
N TYR A 154 -12.82 1.37 -6.91
CA TYR A 154 -13.25 0.73 -5.66
C TYR A 154 -14.15 1.64 -4.83
N ILE A 155 -13.86 2.95 -4.83
CA ILE A 155 -14.70 3.95 -4.15
C ILE A 155 -16.10 3.95 -4.77
N ARG A 156 -16.20 3.98 -6.10
CA ARG A 156 -17.46 3.92 -6.85
C ARG A 156 -18.20 2.61 -6.59
N ALA A 157 -17.52 1.47 -6.67
CA ALA A 157 -18.10 0.16 -6.40
C ALA A 157 -18.67 0.09 -4.97
N SER A 158 -17.92 0.58 -3.98
CA SER A 158 -18.36 0.63 -2.57
C SER A 158 -19.57 1.54 -2.31
N TYR A 159 -19.85 2.46 -3.23
CA TYR A 159 -20.99 3.37 -3.16
C TYR A 159 -22.22 2.82 -3.89
N LEU A 160 -22.02 2.32 -5.11
CA LEU A 160 -23.10 1.95 -6.03
C LEU A 160 -23.53 0.49 -5.90
N ASP A 161 -22.60 -0.40 -5.57
CA ASP A 161 -22.82 -1.85 -5.57
C ASP A 161 -23.04 -2.38 -4.16
N ALA A 162 -24.26 -2.85 -3.89
CA ALA A 162 -24.60 -3.46 -2.61
C ALA A 162 -23.83 -4.75 -2.33
N SER A 163 -23.35 -5.44 -3.37
CA SER A 163 -22.55 -6.66 -3.29
C SER A 163 -21.06 -6.40 -3.05
N SER A 164 -20.60 -5.15 -3.18
CA SER A 164 -19.22 -4.77 -2.85
C SER A 164 -18.84 -5.23 -1.43
N PRO A 165 -17.63 -5.80 -1.24
CA PRO A 165 -17.13 -6.20 0.07
C PRO A 165 -16.91 -5.01 1.01
N TYR A 166 -16.93 -3.80 0.46
CA TYR A 166 -16.77 -2.54 1.16
C TYR A 166 -18.03 -1.67 1.08
N ARG A 167 -18.30 -0.92 2.15
CA ARG A 167 -19.32 0.12 2.19
C ARG A 167 -18.67 1.50 2.23
N PHE A 168 -19.15 2.41 1.38
CA PHE A 168 -18.76 3.81 1.40
C PHE A 168 -19.30 4.53 2.66
N THR A 169 -18.44 5.15 3.46
CA THR A 169 -18.83 5.87 4.69
C THR A 169 -18.00 7.14 4.93
N ASP A 170 -18.50 7.99 5.83
CA ASP A 170 -17.86 9.25 6.20
C ASP A 170 -16.70 9.00 7.18
N PRO A 171 -15.44 9.32 6.81
CA PRO A 171 -14.28 9.11 7.66
C PRO A 171 -14.27 9.98 8.94
N GLY A 172 -15.03 11.07 8.97
CA GLY A 172 -15.20 11.93 10.15
C GLY A 172 -16.23 11.41 11.16
N ILE A 173 -17.08 10.48 10.75
CA ILE A 173 -18.15 9.91 11.58
C ILE A 173 -17.85 8.47 11.97
N GLU A 174 -17.49 7.63 10.99
CA GLU A 174 -17.25 6.22 11.21
C GLU A 174 -15.85 5.94 11.74
N LYS A 175 -15.74 4.95 12.63
CA LYS A 175 -14.45 4.56 13.19
C LYS A 175 -13.72 3.61 12.24
N PRO A 176 -12.47 3.92 11.84
CA PRO A 176 -11.67 3.00 11.08
C PRO A 176 -11.36 1.74 11.90
N LYS A 177 -11.29 0.61 11.22
CA LYS A 177 -10.95 -0.71 11.75
C LYS A 177 -9.97 -1.40 10.80
N ALA A 178 -9.22 -2.35 11.34
CA ALA A 178 -8.29 -3.16 10.56
C ALA A 178 -9.02 -3.83 9.36
N GLY A 179 -8.43 -3.76 8.17
CA GLY A 179 -9.00 -4.25 6.91
C GLY A 179 -9.82 -3.22 6.11
N ASP A 180 -10.17 -2.07 6.70
CA ASP A 180 -10.80 -0.96 5.96
C ASP A 180 -9.83 -0.29 4.98
N LEU A 181 -10.35 0.48 4.02
CA LEU A 181 -9.55 1.38 3.19
C LEU A 181 -9.89 2.84 3.52
N LEU A 182 -8.89 3.67 3.79
CA LEU A 182 -9.08 5.11 3.89
C LEU A 182 -8.60 5.77 2.60
N CYS A 183 -9.47 6.55 1.96
CA CYS A 183 -9.24 7.10 0.64
C CYS A 183 -9.24 8.63 0.65
N ARG A 184 -8.31 9.22 -0.11
CA ARG A 184 -8.22 10.66 -0.39
C ARG A 184 -8.40 10.97 -1.87
N ILE A 185 -8.95 12.15 -2.15
CA ILE A 185 -9.04 12.71 -3.50
C ILE A 185 -7.79 13.56 -3.78
N ARG A 186 -7.32 13.54 -5.03
CA ARG A 186 -6.10 14.22 -5.51
C ARG A 186 -6.38 14.95 -6.83
N GLY A 187 -5.44 15.81 -7.22
CA GLY A 187 -5.47 16.52 -8.51
C GLY A 187 -6.59 17.53 -8.66
N ARG A 188 -7.21 17.95 -7.55
CA ARG A 188 -8.28 18.96 -7.52
C ARG A 188 -8.36 19.62 -6.14
N PRO A 189 -9.06 20.78 -6.03
CA PRO A 189 -9.39 21.37 -4.75
C PRO A 189 -10.13 20.38 -3.84
N PRO A 190 -9.93 20.44 -2.51
CA PRO A 190 -10.60 19.53 -1.59
C PRO A 190 -12.12 19.60 -1.68
N VAL A 191 -12.77 18.44 -1.75
CA VAL A 191 -14.23 18.29 -1.83
C VAL A 191 -14.82 17.64 -0.58
N GLY A 192 -14.02 16.92 0.20
CA GLY A 192 -14.45 16.17 1.36
C GLY A 192 -15.47 15.07 1.04
N TYR A 193 -15.97 14.43 2.09
CA TYR A 193 -16.97 13.35 1.95
C TYR A 193 -18.25 13.81 1.23
N ALA A 194 -18.80 14.97 1.62
CA ALA A 194 -20.04 15.48 1.04
C ALA A 194 -19.90 15.79 -0.46
N GLY A 195 -18.79 16.41 -0.87
CA GLY A 195 -18.53 16.73 -2.27
C GLY A 195 -18.23 15.49 -3.11
N LEU A 196 -17.48 14.52 -2.58
CA LEU A 196 -17.27 13.23 -3.24
C LEU A 196 -18.60 12.48 -3.41
N ARG A 197 -19.44 12.41 -2.37
CA ARG A 197 -20.77 11.79 -2.46
C ARG A 197 -21.64 12.45 -3.51
N ALA A 198 -21.72 13.78 -3.52
CA ALA A 198 -22.49 14.50 -4.54
C ALA A 198 -21.97 14.26 -5.97
N ALA A 199 -20.66 14.10 -6.14
CA ALA A 199 -20.08 13.76 -7.45
C ALA A 199 -20.36 12.31 -7.86
N LEU A 200 -20.37 11.37 -6.91
CA LEU A 200 -20.78 9.98 -7.13
C LEU A 200 -22.26 9.90 -7.53
N ASP A 201 -23.14 10.61 -6.84
CA ASP A 201 -24.57 10.72 -7.17
C ASP A 201 -24.77 11.26 -8.59
N ALA A 202 -23.95 12.22 -9.00
CA ALA A 202 -23.99 12.81 -10.33
C ALA A 202 -23.27 11.97 -11.41
N GLY A 203 -22.60 10.86 -11.05
CA GLY A 203 -21.83 10.03 -11.98
C GLY A 203 -20.56 10.70 -12.54
N ARG A 204 -19.99 11.72 -11.88
CA ARG A 204 -18.92 12.57 -12.42
C ARG A 204 -17.51 12.27 -11.88
N THR A 205 -17.25 11.03 -11.48
CA THR A 205 -15.99 10.65 -10.80
C THR A 205 -15.05 9.80 -11.65
N GLU A 206 -15.37 9.51 -12.91
CA GLU A 206 -14.64 8.53 -13.73
C GLU A 206 -13.13 8.73 -13.76
N ASP A 207 -12.68 9.98 -13.95
CA ASP A 207 -11.25 10.33 -14.02
C ASP A 207 -10.69 10.95 -12.72
N TRP A 208 -11.36 10.75 -11.58
CA TRP A 208 -10.89 11.37 -10.35
C TRP A 208 -9.65 10.66 -9.80
N LEU A 209 -8.53 11.38 -9.84
CA LEU A 209 -7.31 10.96 -9.15
C LEU A 209 -7.60 10.79 -7.66
N SER A 210 -7.23 9.63 -7.14
CA SER A 210 -7.49 9.25 -5.75
C SER A 210 -6.42 8.29 -5.26
N HIS A 211 -6.38 8.06 -3.95
CA HIS A 211 -5.42 7.18 -3.32
C HIS A 211 -5.99 6.60 -2.03
N CYS A 212 -5.92 5.28 -1.86
CA CYS A 212 -6.35 4.60 -0.65
C CYS A 212 -5.19 3.86 0.02
N ASP A 213 -5.17 3.90 1.35
CA ASP A 213 -4.30 3.10 2.21
C ASP A 213 -5.14 2.05 2.97
N ILE A 214 -4.56 0.87 3.23
CA ILE A 214 -5.16 -0.20 4.04
C ILE A 214 -5.00 0.13 5.52
N VAL A 215 -6.09 0.20 6.28
CA VAL A 215 -6.03 0.31 7.73
C VAL A 215 -5.52 -1.01 8.31
N VAL A 216 -4.38 -0.99 8.99
CA VAL A 216 -3.82 -2.19 9.65
C VAL A 216 -4.11 -2.22 11.15
N ALA A 217 -4.21 -1.06 11.79
CA ALA A 217 -4.65 -0.96 13.19
C ALA A 217 -5.16 0.44 13.51
N ALA A 218 -6.00 0.53 14.54
CA ALA A 218 -6.52 1.80 15.03
C ALA A 218 -6.58 1.81 16.56
N ASN A 219 -6.12 2.91 17.15
CA ASN A 219 -6.20 3.20 18.58
C ASN A 219 -5.62 2.10 19.47
N VAL A 220 -4.48 1.53 19.07
CA VAL A 220 -3.77 0.49 19.82
C VAL A 220 -3.43 1.02 21.20
N ASN A 221 -3.82 0.29 22.25
CA ASN A 221 -3.60 0.70 23.65
C ASN A 221 -4.10 2.12 23.98
N GLY A 222 -5.08 2.64 23.24
CA GLY A 222 -5.61 4.00 23.45
C GLY A 222 -4.70 5.13 22.98
N ASP A 223 -3.71 4.86 22.12
CA ASP A 223 -2.70 5.83 21.67
C ASP A 223 -3.24 6.95 20.75
N ARG A 224 -4.51 6.82 20.32
CA ARG A 224 -5.18 7.72 19.38
C ARG A 224 -4.43 7.84 18.05
N THR A 225 -3.96 6.71 17.52
CA THR A 225 -3.30 6.63 16.21
C THR A 225 -4.00 5.63 15.30
N LEU A 226 -4.16 6.02 14.05
CA LEU A 226 -4.52 5.15 12.94
C LEU A 226 -3.24 4.77 12.19
N HIS A 227 -3.03 3.48 11.98
CA HIS A 227 -1.91 2.94 11.21
C HIS A 227 -2.46 2.40 9.91
N MET A 228 -1.91 2.85 8.78
CA MET A 228 -2.34 2.44 7.46
C MET A 228 -1.13 2.13 6.60
N ILE A 229 -1.27 1.21 5.64
CA ILE A 229 -0.21 0.82 4.72
C ILE A 229 -0.71 1.02 3.29
N GLY A 230 0.11 1.70 2.48
CA GLY A 230 -0.18 1.93 1.06
C GLY A 230 1.06 1.70 0.21
N GLY A 231 0.84 1.17 -0.99
CA GLY A 231 1.85 1.11 -2.04
C GLY A 231 2.01 2.46 -2.74
N ASN A 232 3.18 2.69 -3.34
CA ASN A 232 3.54 3.94 -4.04
C ASN A 232 3.28 5.21 -3.21
N VAL A 233 3.53 5.13 -1.89
CA VAL A 233 3.49 6.30 -1.01
C VAL A 233 4.92 6.74 -0.77
N SER A 234 5.32 7.85 -1.41
CA SER A 234 6.76 8.22 -1.52
C SER A 234 7.57 7.06 -2.09
N ASN A 235 7.02 6.46 -3.13
CA ASN A 235 7.68 5.48 -3.98
C ASN A 235 8.00 4.11 -3.33
N THR A 236 7.32 3.75 -2.26
CA THR A 236 7.55 2.50 -1.49
C THR A 236 6.25 1.97 -0.88
N VAL A 237 6.29 0.82 -0.20
CA VAL A 237 5.20 0.33 0.67
C VAL A 237 5.33 0.97 2.06
N MET A 238 4.64 2.09 2.24
CA MET A 238 4.79 2.98 3.38
C MET A 238 3.72 2.74 4.43
N MET A 239 4.10 2.76 5.71
CA MET A 239 3.15 2.96 6.79
C MET A 239 2.90 4.44 7.06
N ARG A 240 1.63 4.84 7.16
CA ARG A 240 1.22 6.19 7.58
C ARG A 240 0.55 6.16 8.95
N LYS A 241 0.92 7.09 9.82
CA LYS A 241 0.32 7.30 11.15
C LYS A 241 -0.56 8.56 11.15
N LEU A 242 -1.87 8.42 11.30
CA LEU A 242 -2.80 9.55 11.41
C LEU A 242 -3.35 9.71 12.84
N PRO A 243 -3.59 10.95 13.32
CA PRO A 243 -4.20 11.17 14.62
C PRO A 243 -5.71 10.82 14.62
N LEU A 244 -6.16 10.16 15.69
CA LEU A 244 -7.57 9.90 15.97
C LEU A 244 -8.09 10.81 17.08
N ASP A 245 -9.38 11.17 17.05
CA ASP A 245 -10.04 11.91 18.11
C ASP A 245 -10.22 11.03 19.37
N ARG A 246 -10.72 11.61 20.46
CA ARG A 246 -10.97 10.85 21.71
C ARG A 246 -11.98 9.72 21.55
N LYS A 247 -12.80 9.74 20.50
CA LYS A 247 -13.77 8.70 20.17
C LYS A 247 -13.19 7.65 19.23
N GLY A 248 -11.95 7.81 18.75
CA GLY A 248 -11.30 6.91 17.81
C GLY A 248 -11.68 7.15 16.34
N ARG A 249 -12.19 8.34 16.00
CA ARG A 249 -12.51 8.75 14.62
C ARG A 249 -11.37 9.57 14.02
N LEU A 250 -11.29 9.64 12.70
CA LEU A 250 -10.24 10.40 12.05
C LEU A 250 -10.34 11.90 12.41
N GLN A 251 -9.23 12.49 12.85
CA GLN A 251 -9.15 13.94 12.95
C GLN A 251 -8.91 14.52 11.55
N LEU A 252 -10.01 14.76 10.83
CA LEU A 252 -9.96 15.48 9.57
C LEU A 252 -9.47 16.90 9.85
N SER A 253 -8.23 17.19 9.44
CA SER A 253 -7.76 18.56 9.41
C SER A 253 -8.68 19.30 8.46
N ARG A 254 -9.43 20.30 8.93
CA ARG A 254 -10.12 21.22 8.01
C ARG A 254 -9.02 21.79 7.12
N LEU A 255 -9.04 21.42 5.85
CA LEU A 255 -8.18 22.02 4.85
C LEU A 255 -8.63 23.48 4.77
N GLN A 256 -7.99 24.36 5.55
CA GLN A 256 -8.40 25.75 5.67
C GLN A 256 -8.18 26.46 4.34
N PRO A 257 -9.02 27.42 3.91
CA PRO A 257 -8.83 28.10 2.62
C PRO A 257 -7.44 28.71 2.39
N ASN A 258 -6.68 29.03 3.45
CA ASN A 258 -5.30 29.53 3.37
C ASN A 258 -4.26 28.41 3.06
N GLN A 259 -4.62 27.46 2.19
CA GLN A 259 -3.80 26.29 1.81
C GLN A 259 -2.69 26.59 0.81
N ASP A 260 -2.48 27.86 0.44
CA ASP A 260 -1.46 28.27 -0.52
C ASP A 260 -0.04 28.31 0.07
N GLN A 261 0.13 27.89 1.34
CA GLN A 261 1.44 27.82 1.94
C GLN A 261 2.16 26.55 1.51
N GLU A 262 3.04 26.74 0.53
CA GLU A 262 3.88 25.71 -0.08
C GLU A 262 4.83 25.08 0.94
N CYS A 263 5.00 23.77 0.85
CA CYS A 263 6.09 23.09 1.54
C CYS A 263 7.41 23.48 0.86
N THR A 264 8.20 24.31 1.55
CA THR A 264 9.51 24.76 1.08
C THR A 264 10.54 24.61 2.20
N PRO A 265 11.85 24.63 1.89
CA PRO A 265 12.89 24.65 2.92
C PRO A 265 12.77 25.80 3.93
N ALA A 266 12.17 26.93 3.56
CA ALA A 266 11.92 28.05 4.47
C ALA A 266 10.64 27.89 5.32
N GLN A 267 9.76 26.96 4.95
CA GLN A 267 8.45 26.75 5.56
C GLN A 267 8.21 25.27 5.89
N GLU A 268 9.20 24.62 6.51
CA GLU A 268 9.15 23.18 6.81
C GLU A 268 7.94 22.73 7.64
N ASN A 269 7.36 23.63 8.45
CA ASN A 269 6.14 23.36 9.22
C ASN A 269 4.91 23.10 8.33
N ASN A 270 4.98 23.48 7.05
CA ASN A 270 3.94 23.22 6.05
C ASN A 270 4.11 21.85 5.37
N CYS A 271 5.28 21.22 5.52
CA CYS A 271 5.60 19.90 4.96
C CYS A 271 4.99 18.77 5.80
N ASN A 272 3.72 18.50 5.56
CA ASN A 272 2.98 17.43 6.23
C ASN A 272 2.33 16.49 5.21
N SER A 273 2.95 15.31 5.03
CA SER A 273 2.53 14.26 4.09
C SER A 273 1.25 13.54 4.50
N ASN A 274 0.74 13.79 5.72
CA ASN A 274 -0.55 13.29 6.18
C ASN A 274 -1.71 14.19 5.75
N ARG A 275 -1.43 15.43 5.29
CA ARG A 275 -2.45 16.30 4.72
C ARG A 275 -3.01 15.66 3.44
N GLY A 276 -4.33 15.75 3.29
CA GLY A 276 -5.03 15.22 2.14
C GLY A 276 -6.53 15.35 2.33
N ASP A 277 -7.25 15.39 1.20
CA ASP A 277 -8.71 15.38 1.18
C ASP A 277 -9.23 13.97 1.44
N TRP A 278 -9.09 13.50 2.69
CA TRP A 278 -9.56 12.21 3.18
C TRP A 278 -11.09 12.18 3.15
N ALA A 279 -11.63 11.78 2.00
CA ALA A 279 -13.04 11.95 1.67
C ALA A 279 -13.87 10.67 1.84
N ALA A 280 -13.26 9.49 1.99
CA ALA A 280 -14.02 8.25 2.14
C ALA A 280 -13.32 7.24 3.06
N LEU A 281 -14.11 6.60 3.92
CA LEU A 281 -13.72 5.37 4.61
C LEU A 281 -14.52 4.22 4.02
N LEU A 282 -13.85 3.32 3.32
CA LEU A 282 -14.46 2.11 2.79
C LEU A 282 -14.42 1.04 3.89
N LYS A 283 -15.58 0.78 4.48
CA LYS A 283 -15.74 -0.15 5.61
C LYS A 283 -15.85 -1.57 5.11
N LEU A 284 -14.91 -2.43 5.50
CA LEU A 284 -14.97 -3.85 5.18
C LEU A 284 -16.21 -4.48 5.82
N ARG A 285 -16.97 -5.25 5.05
CA ARG A 285 -18.11 -6.01 5.54
C ARG A 285 -17.60 -7.22 6.36
N PRO A 286 -18.17 -7.48 7.55
CA PRO A 286 -17.69 -8.54 8.42
C PRO A 286 -17.95 -9.95 7.87
N ASP A 287 -18.97 -10.08 7.02
CA ASP A 287 -19.48 -11.31 6.41
C ASP A 287 -18.88 -11.61 5.03
N VAL A 288 -17.93 -10.79 4.56
CA VAL A 288 -17.29 -11.03 3.27
C VAL A 288 -16.52 -12.36 3.29
N ALA A 289 -16.81 -13.20 2.30
CA ALA A 289 -16.11 -14.44 2.10
C ALA A 289 -14.73 -14.20 1.48
N LEU A 290 -13.76 -15.00 1.90
CA LEU A 290 -12.58 -15.24 1.10
C LEU A 290 -12.89 -16.41 0.18
N ALA A 291 -12.67 -16.24 -1.11
CA ALA A 291 -12.61 -17.38 -2.02
C ALA A 291 -11.57 -18.36 -1.47
N PRO A 292 -11.81 -19.67 -1.59
CA PRO A 292 -10.72 -20.64 -1.46
C PRO A 292 -9.57 -20.16 -2.35
N PRO A 293 -8.30 -20.41 -2.01
CA PRO A 293 -7.24 -20.30 -2.99
C PRO A 293 -7.58 -21.29 -4.11
N ASP A 294 -8.31 -20.82 -5.13
CA ASP A 294 -8.63 -21.63 -6.27
C ASP A 294 -7.30 -22.10 -6.82
N SER A 295 -7.22 -23.42 -7.00
CA SER A 295 -6.18 -24.07 -7.78
C SER A 295 -6.01 -23.25 -9.04
N GLN A 296 -4.93 -22.47 -9.11
CA GLN A 296 -4.52 -21.87 -10.36
C GLN A 296 -4.51 -23.05 -11.32
N THR A 297 -5.44 -23.05 -12.27
CA THR A 297 -5.29 -23.88 -13.43
C THR A 297 -4.02 -23.33 -14.05
N ASP A 298 -2.91 -24.01 -13.77
CA ASP A 298 -1.75 -24.07 -14.64
C ASP A 298 -2.33 -24.38 -16.01
N THR A 299 -2.73 -23.33 -16.73
CA THR A 299 -2.58 -23.34 -18.17
C THR A 299 -1.07 -23.31 -18.29
N PRO A 300 -0.42 -24.43 -18.66
CA PRO A 300 1.02 -24.43 -18.79
C PRO A 300 1.34 -23.29 -19.75
N LEU A 301 2.18 -22.36 -19.32
CA LEU A 301 2.90 -21.52 -20.27
C LEU A 301 3.41 -22.48 -21.36
N PRO A 302 3.22 -22.19 -22.66
CA PRO A 302 3.74 -23.04 -23.71
C PRO A 302 5.23 -23.19 -23.43
N VAL A 303 5.61 -24.40 -22.99
CA VAL A 303 6.99 -24.79 -22.84
C VAL A 303 7.59 -24.54 -24.21
N ALA A 304 8.52 -23.60 -24.31
CA ALA A 304 9.33 -23.46 -25.49
C ALA A 304 9.97 -24.84 -25.71
N GLN A 305 9.45 -25.59 -26.68
CA GLN A 305 10.03 -26.84 -27.08
C GLN A 305 11.43 -26.50 -27.57
N CYS A 306 12.44 -26.85 -26.77
CA CYS A 306 13.78 -27.03 -27.28
C CYS A 306 13.66 -27.94 -28.50
N CYS A 307 13.92 -27.39 -29.68
CA CYS A 307 14.03 -28.19 -30.89
C CYS A 307 15.22 -29.12 -30.72
N THR A 308 14.97 -30.35 -30.27
CA THR A 308 15.86 -31.47 -30.48
C THR A 308 15.73 -31.85 -31.95
N ASN A 309 16.70 -31.43 -32.76
CA ASN A 309 17.13 -32.23 -33.89
C ASN A 309 18.63 -31.99 -34.09
N GLU A 310 19.39 -33.05 -33.83
CA GLU A 310 20.71 -33.25 -34.37
C GLU A 310 20.66 -33.03 -35.88
N TYR A 311 21.48 -32.11 -36.38
CA TYR A 311 22.29 -32.23 -37.61
C TYR A 311 23.10 -30.93 -37.76
N THR A 312 24.35 -31.00 -37.31
CA THR A 312 25.54 -30.41 -37.97
C THR A 312 25.47 -28.96 -38.43
N LEU A 313 26.12 -28.04 -37.69
CA LEU A 313 27.26 -27.25 -38.18
C LEU A 313 27.84 -26.36 -37.06
N CYS A 314 28.98 -26.80 -36.52
CA CYS A 314 29.94 -25.90 -35.88
C CYS A 314 30.36 -24.83 -36.89
N LEU A 315 30.18 -23.55 -36.58
CA LEU A 315 31.01 -22.49 -37.14
C LEU A 315 31.39 -21.47 -36.06
N GLN A 316 32.68 -21.13 -36.10
CA GLN A 316 33.46 -20.45 -35.09
C GLN A 316 33.01 -19.02 -34.76
N PHE A 317 33.10 -18.67 -33.47
CA PHE A 317 33.32 -17.29 -33.02
C PHE A 317 34.81 -16.92 -33.19
N PRO A 318 35.16 -15.74 -33.73
CA PRO A 318 36.41 -15.09 -33.36
C PRO A 318 36.17 -14.17 -32.16
N ALA A 319 37.06 -14.27 -31.19
CA ALA A 319 37.23 -13.31 -30.10
C ALA A 319 37.88 -12.01 -30.63
N GLN A 320 37.48 -10.86 -30.08
CA GLN A 320 38.27 -9.61 -30.03
C GLN A 320 37.97 -8.95 -28.66
N GLU A 321 38.91 -8.98 -27.70
CA GLU A 321 39.85 -7.86 -27.35
C GLU A 321 39.09 -6.56 -27.07
N ILE A 322 38.76 -6.19 -25.82
CA ILE A 322 39.60 -5.61 -24.74
C ILE A 322 40.72 -4.69 -25.23
N ASP A 323 40.40 -3.39 -25.24
CA ASP A 323 41.21 -2.30 -24.67
C ASP A 323 40.29 -1.46 -23.77
#